data_AF-A0AB39P7N4-F1
#
_entry.id   AF-A0AB39P7N4-F1
#
_cell.length_a   1.000
_cell.length_b   1.000
_cell.length_c   1.000
_cell.angle_alpha   90.00
_cell.angle_beta   90.00
_cell.angle_gamma   90.00
#
_symmetry.space_group_name_H-M   'P 1'
#
loop_
_entity.id
_entity.type
_entity.pdbx_description
1 polymer ?
#
loop_
_entity_poly.entity_id
_entity_poly.type
_entity_poly.pdbx_seq_one_letter_code
_entity_poly.pdbx_strand_id
1 'polypeptide(L)'
;MPEPSPSSFRRGRLLRSGAAVVVLLALAGYLAVQYVTGGTGAPRCEVVSGKGDGASFEFAPEQAVNAATISAVGTARGMPERAVTIALATALQESGLRNIQHGDRDSLGLFQQRPSQGWGTKKQIMDPTYAAGVFYEHLAKVTGYSRLPLTVAAQRVQRSGYPQAYAKHEPDATLLAAALTGRAAATLTCDGRPGADPTGGADSVRAALVRDFGRDVLQEAGAEVGAGATTSPSPSPTGADGDGRTVTVPVPTGTTAGTTLRQRGWELAHWAVANSSALHIVRVSYAGRQWTAGNTDSEWRRATADKSGSVKPDAEVRIVTGQ
;
A
#
# COMPACT_ATOMS: atom_id res chain seq x y z
N MET A 1 31.42 -8.98 -80.07
CA MET A 1 31.59 -8.50 -78.68
C MET A 1 30.20 -8.45 -78.06
N PRO A 2 29.87 -9.29 -77.07
CA PRO A 2 28.53 -9.32 -76.50
C PRO A 2 28.30 -8.17 -75.52
N GLU A 3 27.08 -7.62 -75.52
CA GLU A 3 26.62 -6.53 -74.65
C GLU A 3 26.60 -6.93 -73.16
N PRO A 4 26.91 -6.01 -72.23
CA PRO A 4 26.76 -6.26 -70.79
C PRO A 4 25.30 -6.08 -70.34
N SER A 5 24.75 -7.10 -69.68
CA SER A 5 23.42 -7.07 -69.03
C SER A 5 23.39 -6.19 -67.77
N PRO A 6 22.27 -5.49 -67.45
CA PRO A 6 22.22 -4.59 -66.29
C PRO A 6 21.75 -5.27 -64.98
N SER A 7 22.61 -5.14 -63.97
CA SER A 7 22.32 -4.87 -62.54
C SER A 7 21.43 -5.84 -61.72
N SER A 8 22.05 -6.78 -61.01
CA SER A 8 21.47 -7.51 -59.87
C SER A 8 21.54 -6.74 -58.53
N PHE A 9 22.31 -5.65 -58.46
CA PHE A 9 22.57 -4.91 -57.20
C PHE A 9 21.41 -4.04 -56.69
N ARG A 10 20.41 -3.70 -57.53
CA ARG A 10 19.28 -2.83 -57.12
C ARG A 10 18.20 -3.57 -56.33
N ARG A 11 17.97 -4.87 -56.60
CA ARG A 11 16.88 -5.64 -55.95
C ARG A 11 17.15 -5.91 -54.46
N GLY A 12 18.39 -6.21 -54.08
CA GLY A 12 18.75 -6.45 -52.68
C GLY A 12 18.65 -5.20 -51.79
N ARG A 13 18.84 -4.00 -52.36
CA ARG A 13 18.75 -2.73 -51.63
C ARG A 13 17.30 -2.35 -51.34
N LEU A 14 16.40 -2.54 -52.31
CA LEU A 14 14.97 -2.31 -52.15
C LEU A 14 14.32 -3.26 -51.12
N LEU A 15 14.72 -4.53 -51.11
CA LEU A 15 14.27 -5.50 -50.10
C LEU A 15 14.73 -5.14 -48.68
N ARG A 16 15.97 -4.67 -48.53
CA ARG A 16 16.50 -4.20 -47.23
C ARG A 16 15.83 -2.92 -46.75
N SER A 17 15.55 -1.99 -47.67
CA SER A 17 14.78 -0.77 -47.37
C SER A 17 13.34 -1.09 -46.97
N GLY A 18 12.68 -2.03 -47.65
CA GLY A 18 11.33 -2.48 -47.30
C GLY A 18 11.28 -3.13 -45.91
N ALA A 19 12.22 -4.02 -45.59
CA ALA A 19 12.30 -4.64 -44.27
C ALA A 19 12.56 -3.61 -43.16
N ALA A 20 13.44 -2.63 -43.38
CA ALA A 20 13.70 -1.56 -42.42
C ALA A 20 12.44 -0.70 -42.16
N VAL A 21 11.67 -0.38 -43.19
CA VAL A 21 10.40 0.35 -43.04
C VAL A 21 9.38 -0.45 -42.25
N VAL A 22 9.23 -1.76 -42.51
CA VAL A 22 8.32 -2.62 -41.74
C VAL A 22 8.71 -2.70 -40.26
N VAL A 23 10.01 -2.84 -39.96
CA VAL A 23 10.50 -2.84 -38.57
C VAL A 23 10.23 -1.51 -37.89
N LEU A 24 10.46 -0.38 -38.57
CA LEU A 24 10.19 0.95 -38.02
C LEU A 24 8.69 1.17 -37.77
N LEU A 25 7.83 0.72 -38.67
CA LEU A 25 6.37 0.79 -38.49
C LEU A 25 5.90 -0.11 -37.34
N ALA A 26 6.45 -1.32 -37.20
CA ALA A 26 6.16 -2.19 -36.07
C ALA A 26 6.61 -1.58 -34.73
N LEU A 27 7.80 -0.95 -34.71
CA LEU A 27 8.32 -0.27 -33.53
C LEU A 27 7.46 0.96 -33.17
N ALA A 28 7.08 1.77 -34.17
CA ALA A 28 6.21 2.93 -33.98
C ALA A 28 4.81 2.50 -33.51
N GLY A 29 4.26 1.41 -34.06
CA GLY A 29 3.01 0.82 -33.60
C GLY A 29 3.10 0.32 -32.17
N TYR A 30 4.18 -0.36 -31.79
CA TYR A 30 4.44 -0.79 -30.42
C TYR A 30 4.55 0.40 -29.46
N LEU A 31 5.31 1.44 -29.82
CA LEU A 31 5.45 2.66 -29.01
C LEU A 31 4.13 3.42 -28.89
N ALA A 32 3.32 3.50 -29.95
CA ALA A 32 1.99 4.09 -29.92
C ALA A 32 1.05 3.28 -29.01
N VAL A 33 1.09 1.95 -29.06
CA VAL A 33 0.32 1.09 -28.13
C VAL A 33 0.80 1.31 -26.70
N GLN A 34 2.10 1.36 -26.43
CA GLN A 34 2.63 1.68 -25.09
C GLN A 34 2.19 3.08 -24.62
N TYR A 35 2.22 4.09 -25.49
CA TYR A 35 1.80 5.44 -25.16
C TYR A 35 0.28 5.54 -24.89
N VAL A 36 -0.54 4.88 -25.71
CA VAL A 36 -2.01 4.89 -25.58
C VAL A 36 -2.51 4.00 -24.43
N THR A 37 -1.81 2.90 -24.13
CA THR A 37 -2.18 1.99 -23.04
C THR A 37 -1.50 2.29 -21.69
N GLY A 38 -0.76 3.40 -21.59
CA GLY A 38 -0.05 3.79 -20.35
C GLY A 38 1.14 2.89 -20.01
N GLY A 39 1.63 2.18 -21.01
CA GLY A 39 2.71 1.23 -20.96
C GLY A 39 2.38 -0.03 -20.18
N THR A 40 2.95 -1.16 -20.59
CA THR A 40 3.02 -2.38 -19.77
C THR A 40 4.05 -2.21 -18.63
N GLY A 41 4.11 -1.01 -18.03
CA GLY A 41 4.91 -0.76 -16.84
C GLY A 41 4.43 -1.69 -15.72
N ALA A 42 5.37 -2.13 -14.89
CA ALA A 42 5.03 -2.87 -13.67
C ALA A 42 3.94 -2.09 -12.92
N PRO A 43 2.94 -2.77 -12.33
CA PRO A 43 1.96 -2.11 -11.48
C PRO A 43 2.66 -1.18 -10.48
N ARG A 44 2.18 0.06 -10.36
CA ARG A 44 2.75 1.07 -9.47
C ARG A 44 1.74 1.58 -8.46
N CYS A 45 2.30 2.01 -7.34
CA CYS A 45 1.67 2.85 -6.35
C CYS A 45 2.50 4.12 -6.23
N GLU A 46 1.84 5.22 -5.92
CA GLU A 46 2.48 6.51 -5.68
C GLU A 46 1.89 7.14 -4.42
N VAL A 47 2.76 7.76 -3.63
CA VAL A 47 2.36 8.69 -2.57
C VAL A 47 2.88 10.07 -2.90
N VAL A 48 2.02 11.08 -2.80
CA VAL A 48 2.36 12.48 -3.02
C VAL A 48 2.31 13.28 -1.72
N SER A 49 3.03 14.39 -1.68
CA SER A 49 2.99 15.31 -0.55
C SER A 49 1.68 16.07 -0.49
N GLY A 50 1.03 16.06 0.69
CA GLY A 50 -0.16 16.87 0.95
C GLY A 50 0.10 18.38 1.02
N LYS A 51 1.36 18.83 0.90
CA LYS A 51 1.76 20.24 0.96
C LYS A 51 1.78 20.94 -0.41
N GLY A 52 1.66 20.18 -1.51
CA GLY A 52 1.72 20.73 -2.87
C GLY A 52 3.12 21.18 -3.30
N ASP A 53 4.18 20.65 -2.67
CA ASP A 53 5.59 20.91 -3.00
C ASP A 53 6.14 19.98 -4.10
N GLY A 54 5.30 19.12 -4.67
CA GLY A 54 5.66 18.19 -5.74
C GLY A 54 6.48 16.97 -5.29
N ALA A 55 6.76 16.81 -4.00
CA ALA A 55 7.44 15.62 -3.50
C ALA A 55 6.54 14.39 -3.64
N SER A 56 7.06 13.33 -4.26
CA SER A 56 6.37 12.04 -4.39
C SER A 56 7.33 10.87 -4.27
N PHE A 57 6.76 9.69 -4.04
CA PHE A 57 7.49 8.42 -3.96
C PHE A 57 6.69 7.33 -4.67
N GLU A 58 7.29 6.72 -5.70
CA GLU A 58 6.74 5.57 -6.42
C GLU A 58 7.27 4.25 -5.85
N PHE A 59 6.39 3.24 -5.76
CA PHE A 59 6.71 1.92 -5.22
C PHE A 59 5.82 0.84 -5.81
N ALA A 60 6.24 -0.42 -5.69
CA ALA A 60 5.45 -1.56 -6.17
C ALA A 60 4.28 -1.89 -5.21
N PRO A 61 3.21 -2.54 -5.70
CA PRO A 61 2.09 -2.96 -4.85
C PRO A 61 2.49 -3.85 -3.68
N GLU A 62 3.51 -4.71 -3.83
CA GLU A 62 4.04 -5.50 -2.72
C GLU A 62 4.56 -4.59 -1.58
N GLN A 63 5.30 -3.55 -1.94
CA GLN A 63 5.82 -2.57 -0.98
C GLN A 63 4.68 -1.78 -0.34
N ALA A 64 3.61 -1.50 -1.09
CA ALA A 64 2.40 -0.83 -0.58
C ALA A 64 1.73 -1.64 0.54
N VAL A 65 1.48 -2.94 0.29
CA VAL A 65 0.89 -3.85 1.29
C VAL A 65 1.74 -3.92 2.55
N ASN A 66 3.06 -4.07 2.40
CA ASN A 66 3.98 -4.15 3.52
C ASN A 66 4.05 -2.83 4.30
N ALA A 67 4.11 -1.69 3.62
CA ALA A 67 4.08 -0.37 4.26
C ALA A 67 2.77 -0.13 5.02
N ALA A 68 1.63 -0.49 4.42
CA ALA A 68 0.32 -0.40 5.05
C ALA A 68 0.23 -1.28 6.30
N THR A 69 0.80 -2.50 6.26
CA THR A 69 0.88 -3.40 7.42
C THR A 69 1.74 -2.79 8.55
N ILE A 70 2.94 -2.28 8.23
CA ILE A 70 3.82 -1.60 9.21
C ILE A 70 3.10 -0.42 9.88
N SER A 71 2.38 0.38 9.10
CA SER A 71 1.60 1.51 9.61
C SER A 71 0.47 1.05 10.53
N ALA A 72 -0.36 0.11 10.07
CA ALA A 72 -1.51 -0.41 10.82
C ALA A 72 -1.09 -1.04 12.17
N VAL A 73 -0.01 -1.81 12.20
CA VAL A 73 0.53 -2.37 13.45
C VAL A 73 1.01 -1.28 14.41
N GLY A 74 1.63 -0.23 13.88
CA GLY A 74 2.10 0.90 14.67
C GLY A 74 0.94 1.67 15.31
N THR A 75 -0.07 2.02 14.51
CA THR A 75 -1.24 2.77 14.98
C THR A 75 -2.12 1.95 15.93
N ALA A 76 -2.30 0.64 15.67
CA ALA A 76 -3.00 -0.27 16.56
C ALA A 76 -2.33 -0.39 17.95
N ARG A 77 -1.02 -0.17 18.02
CA ARG A 77 -0.24 -0.12 19.28
C ARG A 77 -0.22 1.27 19.92
N GLY A 78 -0.96 2.25 19.37
CA GLY A 78 -0.96 3.63 19.86
C GLY A 78 0.36 4.36 19.61
N MET A 79 1.21 3.87 18.69
CA MET A 79 2.47 4.51 18.37
C MET A 79 2.21 5.81 17.59
N PRO A 80 2.94 6.90 17.89
CA PRO A 80 2.82 8.14 17.14
C PRO A 80 3.34 7.95 15.72
N GLU A 81 2.92 8.80 14.78
CA GLU A 81 3.41 8.80 13.39
C GLU A 81 4.95 8.72 13.33
N ARG A 82 5.67 9.46 14.18
CA ARG A 82 7.13 9.45 14.18
C ARG A 82 7.70 8.04 14.30
N ALA A 83 7.06 7.15 15.06
CA ALA A 83 7.46 5.75 15.16
C ALA A 83 7.20 4.99 13.85
N VAL A 84 6.06 5.24 13.20
CA VAL A 84 5.73 4.69 11.88
C VAL A 84 6.75 5.14 10.83
N THR A 85 7.13 6.43 10.82
CA THR A 85 8.21 6.94 9.95
C THR A 85 9.52 6.21 10.19
N ILE A 86 9.92 6.02 11.45
CA ILE A 86 11.16 5.29 11.80
C ILE A 86 11.08 3.83 11.31
N ALA A 87 9.94 3.15 11.51
CA ALA A 87 9.76 1.77 11.08
C ALA A 87 9.79 1.63 9.55
N LEU A 88 9.09 2.51 8.83
CA LEU A 88 9.07 2.51 7.36
C LEU A 88 10.45 2.81 6.76
N ALA A 89 11.17 3.81 7.29
CA ALA A 89 12.54 4.10 6.85
C ALA A 89 13.49 2.94 7.15
N THR A 90 13.28 2.24 8.28
CA THR A 90 14.04 1.02 8.61
C THR A 90 13.76 -0.07 7.59
N ALA A 91 12.50 -0.43 7.35
CA ALA A 91 12.15 -1.48 6.39
C ALA A 91 12.54 -1.13 4.94
N LEU A 92 12.52 0.15 4.56
CA LEU A 92 13.07 0.64 3.29
C LEU A 92 14.57 0.37 3.19
N GLN A 93 15.33 0.63 4.25
CA GLN A 93 16.76 0.39 4.27
C GLN A 93 17.12 -1.10 4.31
N GLU A 94 16.38 -1.90 5.07
CA GLU A 94 16.69 -3.31 5.31
C GLU A 94 16.29 -4.20 4.14
N SER A 95 15.14 -3.94 3.52
CA SER A 95 14.62 -4.82 2.45
C SER A 95 13.95 -4.08 1.29
N GLY A 96 13.96 -2.74 1.29
CA GLY A 96 13.17 -1.95 0.35
C GLY A 96 11.67 -2.20 0.50
N LEU A 97 11.18 -2.44 1.73
CA LEU A 97 9.77 -2.81 2.01
C LEU A 97 9.32 -4.15 1.39
N ARG A 98 10.25 -5.08 1.13
CA ARG A 98 9.93 -6.42 0.61
C ARG A 98 10.12 -7.48 1.70
N ASN A 99 9.26 -8.48 1.73
CA ASN A 99 9.34 -9.53 2.75
C ASN A 99 10.23 -10.68 2.27
N ILE A 100 11.54 -10.44 2.26
CA ILE A 100 12.52 -11.31 1.61
C ILE A 100 12.96 -12.51 2.47
N GLN A 101 13.21 -13.65 1.81
CA GLN A 101 13.63 -14.90 2.46
C GLN A 101 15.16 -15.09 2.52
N HIS A 102 15.92 -14.03 2.27
CA HIS A 102 17.37 -14.02 2.25
C HIS A 102 17.91 -12.73 2.88
N GLY A 103 19.20 -12.73 3.21
CA GLY A 103 19.87 -11.66 3.92
C GLY A 103 21.29 -12.06 4.33
N ASP A 104 21.97 -11.19 5.08
CA ASP A 104 23.23 -11.58 5.74
C ASP A 104 22.96 -12.63 6.83
N ARG A 105 23.78 -13.71 6.85
CA ARG A 105 23.64 -14.84 7.78
C ARG A 105 22.22 -15.45 7.77
N ASP A 106 21.44 -15.24 8.84
CA ASP A 106 20.07 -15.72 9.03
C ASP A 106 19.06 -14.56 9.10
N SER A 107 19.41 -13.37 8.59
CA SER A 107 18.49 -12.25 8.46
C SER A 107 17.38 -12.53 7.46
N LEU A 108 16.14 -12.22 7.84
CA LEU A 108 14.94 -12.45 7.02
C LEU A 108 13.91 -11.33 7.20
N GLY A 109 12.99 -11.25 6.25
CA GLY A 109 11.78 -10.44 6.31
C GLY A 109 12.02 -8.93 6.16
N LEU A 110 10.99 -8.16 6.49
CA LEU A 110 10.92 -6.70 6.28
C LEU A 110 12.03 -5.90 6.96
N PHE A 111 12.44 -6.33 8.15
CA PHE A 111 13.41 -5.63 8.98
C PHE A 111 14.75 -6.37 9.04
N GLN A 112 14.98 -7.38 8.19
CA GLN A 112 16.18 -8.22 8.19
C GLN A 112 16.54 -8.74 9.60
N GLN A 113 15.52 -9.10 10.36
CA GLN A 113 15.64 -9.60 11.73
C GLN A 113 16.25 -11.00 11.74
N ARG A 114 16.94 -11.36 12.83
CA ARG A 114 17.70 -12.62 12.94
C ARG A 114 17.14 -13.52 14.03
N PRO A 115 16.73 -14.76 13.72
CA PRO A 115 16.31 -15.72 14.74
C PRO A 115 17.40 -15.99 15.78
N SER A 116 18.66 -16.11 15.34
CA SER A 116 19.80 -16.31 16.24
C SER A 116 20.08 -15.14 17.19
N GLN A 117 19.47 -13.98 16.99
CA GLN A 117 19.58 -12.81 17.88
C GLN A 117 18.33 -12.62 18.75
N GLY A 118 17.41 -13.59 18.75
CA GLY A 118 16.23 -13.58 19.62
C GLY A 118 15.05 -12.75 19.10
N TRP A 119 15.04 -12.35 17.83
CA TRP A 119 13.93 -11.61 17.23
C TRP A 119 12.66 -12.44 16.98
N GLY A 120 12.74 -13.77 17.13
CA GLY A 120 11.65 -14.71 16.86
C GLY A 120 12.09 -15.88 15.99
N THR A 121 11.21 -16.85 15.77
CA THR A 121 11.46 -17.95 14.83
C THR A 121 11.42 -17.47 13.38
N LYS A 122 12.03 -18.22 12.45
CA LYS A 122 11.95 -17.95 10.99
C LYS A 122 10.51 -17.71 10.51
N LYS A 123 9.56 -18.52 10.98
CA LYS A 123 8.14 -18.38 10.61
C LYS A 123 7.55 -17.07 11.12
N GLN A 124 7.90 -16.65 12.33
CA GLN A 124 7.39 -15.42 12.93
C GLN A 124 7.97 -14.17 12.25
N ILE A 125 9.28 -14.10 12.03
CA ILE A 125 9.87 -12.89 11.40
C ILE A 125 9.53 -12.75 9.90
N MET A 126 9.09 -13.84 9.26
CA MET A 126 8.53 -13.81 7.91
C MET A 126 7.05 -13.39 7.89
N ASP A 127 6.39 -13.24 9.04
CA ASP A 127 5.07 -12.61 9.14
C ASP A 127 5.26 -11.10 9.33
N PRO A 128 4.88 -10.25 8.34
CA PRO A 128 4.97 -8.80 8.43
C PRO A 128 4.37 -8.20 9.72
N THR A 129 3.27 -8.76 10.19
CA THR A 129 2.54 -8.28 11.38
C THR A 129 3.38 -8.49 12.64
N TYR A 130 3.94 -9.69 12.78
CA TYR A 130 4.83 -10.03 13.88
C TYR A 130 6.12 -9.22 13.83
N ALA A 131 6.78 -9.17 12.66
CA ALA A 131 8.05 -8.48 12.49
C ALA A 131 7.95 -6.97 12.81
N ALA A 132 6.87 -6.32 12.36
CA ALA A 132 6.57 -4.93 12.72
C ALA A 132 6.25 -4.79 14.22
N GLY A 133 5.47 -5.72 14.78
CA GLY A 133 5.10 -5.72 16.19
C GLY A 133 6.32 -5.76 17.11
N VAL A 134 7.24 -6.70 16.90
CA VAL A 134 8.47 -6.82 17.68
C VAL A 134 9.41 -5.64 17.46
N PHE A 135 9.44 -5.07 16.24
CA PHE A 135 10.20 -3.82 15.99
C PHE A 135 9.70 -2.68 16.87
N TYR A 136 8.37 -2.45 16.93
CA TYR A 136 7.81 -1.39 17.77
C TYR A 136 8.03 -1.64 19.27
N GLU A 137 8.00 -2.90 19.72
CA GLU A 137 8.32 -3.26 21.11
C GLU A 137 9.77 -2.89 21.48
N HIS A 138 10.70 -3.05 20.55
CA HIS A 138 12.09 -2.63 20.74
C HIS A 138 12.24 -1.10 20.66
N LEU A 139 11.56 -0.45 19.71
CA LEU A 139 11.58 1.01 19.58
C LEU A 139 11.03 1.70 20.83
N ALA A 140 9.94 1.19 21.42
CA ALA A 140 9.35 1.72 22.64
C ALA A 140 10.31 1.70 23.85
N LYS A 141 11.28 0.77 23.87
CA LYS A 141 12.33 0.69 24.91
C LYS A 141 13.45 1.72 24.70
N VAL A 142 13.51 2.39 23.55
CA VAL A 142 14.50 3.44 23.28
C VAL A 142 14.01 4.77 23.87
N THR A 143 14.54 5.12 25.05
CA THR A 143 14.18 6.37 25.74
C THR A 143 14.34 7.59 24.84
N GLY A 144 13.25 8.33 24.67
CA GLY A 144 13.24 9.57 23.90
C GLY A 144 13.38 9.41 22.38
N TYR A 145 13.16 8.21 21.82
CA TYR A 145 13.34 7.93 20.40
C TYR A 145 12.68 8.96 19.47
N SER A 146 11.53 9.49 19.86
CA SER A 146 10.74 10.44 19.06
C SER A 146 11.47 11.76 18.81
N ARG A 147 12.42 12.14 19.68
CA ARG A 147 13.24 13.35 19.57
C ARG A 147 14.61 13.10 18.97
N LEU A 148 14.97 11.84 18.72
CA LEU A 148 16.23 11.51 18.08
C LEU A 148 16.14 11.74 16.56
N PRO A 149 17.28 12.03 15.89
CA PRO A 149 17.37 11.86 14.45
C PRO A 149 16.90 10.45 14.08
N LEU A 150 16.15 10.31 12.97
CA LEU A 150 15.50 9.04 12.60
C LEU A 150 16.52 7.90 12.56
N THR A 151 17.66 8.17 11.92
CA THR A 151 18.75 7.22 11.76
C THR A 151 19.32 6.74 13.09
N VAL A 152 19.33 7.60 14.12
CA VAL A 152 19.79 7.24 15.47
C VAL A 152 18.77 6.36 16.18
N ALA A 153 17.47 6.67 16.07
CA ALA A 153 16.42 5.83 16.64
C ALA A 153 16.40 4.43 15.98
N ALA A 154 16.41 4.37 14.64
CA ALA A 154 16.46 3.13 13.88
C ALA A 154 17.71 2.31 14.24
N GLN A 155 18.88 2.95 14.27
CA GLN A 155 20.13 2.30 14.64
C GLN A 155 20.13 1.75 16.08
N ARG A 156 19.51 2.43 17.04
CA ARG A 156 19.41 1.92 18.42
C ARG A 156 18.58 0.65 18.53
N VAL A 157 17.59 0.48 17.63
CA VAL A 157 16.78 -0.74 17.52
C VAL A 157 17.56 -1.85 16.81
N GLN A 158 18.03 -1.58 15.59
CA GLN A 158 18.61 -2.59 14.70
C GLN A 158 20.06 -2.95 15.02
N ARG A 159 20.83 -2.00 15.58
CA ARG A 159 22.27 -2.14 15.84
C ARG A 159 23.06 -2.56 14.58
N SER A 160 22.74 -1.96 13.43
CA SER A 160 23.39 -2.24 12.14
C SER A 160 24.85 -1.77 12.06
N GLY A 161 25.61 -2.30 11.11
CA GLY A 161 26.97 -1.82 10.80
C GLY A 161 27.02 -0.45 10.10
N TYR A 162 25.87 0.09 9.66
CA TYR A 162 25.80 1.32 8.86
C TYR A 162 24.82 2.37 9.43
N PRO A 163 25.17 3.04 10.55
CA PRO A 163 24.25 3.91 11.30
C PRO A 163 23.59 5.05 10.53
N GLN A 164 24.19 5.52 9.42
CA GLN A 164 23.69 6.66 8.63
C GLN A 164 22.84 6.24 7.43
N ALA A 165 22.75 4.94 7.13
CA ALA A 165 22.08 4.46 5.93
C ALA A 165 20.57 4.74 5.93
N TYR A 166 19.94 4.84 7.12
CA TYR A 166 18.51 5.10 7.25
C TYR A 166 18.11 6.54 6.88
N ALA A 167 19.01 7.52 7.05
CA ALA A 167 18.69 8.94 6.86
C ALA A 167 18.21 9.26 5.44
N LYS A 168 18.73 8.56 4.41
CA LYS A 168 18.34 8.76 3.01
C LYS A 168 16.88 8.39 2.73
N HIS A 169 16.27 7.55 3.58
CA HIS A 169 14.89 7.09 3.44
C HIS A 169 13.89 7.93 4.24
N GLU A 170 14.36 8.90 5.04
CA GLU A 170 13.47 9.74 5.85
C GLU A 170 12.44 10.53 5.02
N PRO A 171 12.77 11.11 3.85
CA PRO A 171 11.77 11.78 3.01
C PRO A 171 10.65 10.83 2.55
N ASP A 172 10.99 9.69 1.94
CA ASP A 172 10.02 8.72 1.43
C ASP A 172 9.16 8.12 2.55
N ALA A 173 9.79 7.76 3.66
CA ALA A 173 9.11 7.24 4.84
C ALA A 173 8.16 8.27 5.47
N THR A 174 8.47 9.56 5.37
CA THR A 174 7.60 10.64 5.85
C THR A 174 6.36 10.76 4.97
N LEU A 175 6.49 10.66 3.65
CA LEU A 175 5.34 10.66 2.73
C LEU A 175 4.43 9.45 3.01
N LEU A 176 5.02 8.26 3.10
CA LEU A 176 4.28 7.04 3.41
C LEU A 176 3.59 7.12 4.77
N ALA A 177 4.29 7.54 5.83
CA ALA A 177 3.69 7.68 7.16
C ALA A 177 2.57 8.73 7.17
N ALA A 178 2.72 9.83 6.42
CA ALA A 178 1.70 10.86 6.29
C ALA A 178 0.39 10.33 5.68
N ALA A 179 0.50 9.58 4.59
CA ALA A 179 -0.65 8.97 3.94
C ALA A 179 -1.24 7.83 4.78
N LEU A 180 -0.42 6.85 5.18
CA LEU A 180 -0.87 5.59 5.78
C LEU A 180 -1.35 5.73 7.24
N THR A 181 -0.99 6.81 7.93
CA THR A 181 -1.61 7.17 9.22
C THR A 181 -2.77 8.17 9.06
N GLY A 182 -3.16 8.47 7.81
CA GLY A 182 -4.35 9.25 7.45
C GLY A 182 -4.26 10.76 7.62
N ARG A 183 -3.08 11.32 7.91
CA ARG A 183 -2.91 12.76 8.15
C ARG A 183 -2.88 13.57 6.86
N ALA A 184 -2.22 13.03 5.84
CA ALA A 184 -2.27 13.58 4.49
C ALA A 184 -3.41 12.86 3.75
N ALA A 185 -4.57 13.51 3.69
CA ALA A 185 -5.77 12.96 3.07
C ALA A 185 -5.62 12.85 1.55
N ALA A 186 -6.11 11.76 0.96
CA ALA A 186 -6.20 11.57 -0.49
C ALA A 186 -4.85 11.66 -1.23
N THR A 187 -3.77 11.17 -0.63
CA THR A 187 -2.41 11.29 -1.20
C THR A 187 -1.75 9.98 -1.59
N LEU A 188 -2.37 8.83 -1.36
CA LEU A 188 -1.88 7.53 -1.82
C LEU A 188 -2.78 6.98 -2.92
N THR A 189 -2.18 6.57 -4.04
CA THR A 189 -2.83 5.85 -5.13
C THR A 189 -2.09 4.54 -5.43
N CYS A 190 -2.80 3.63 -6.09
CA CYS A 190 -2.23 2.47 -6.76
C CYS A 190 -2.95 2.25 -8.09
N ASP A 191 -2.34 1.52 -9.03
CA ASP A 191 -3.01 1.13 -10.27
C ASP A 191 -4.17 0.15 -10.03
N GLY A 192 -4.14 -0.59 -8.92
CA GLY A 192 -5.17 -1.56 -8.56
C GLY A 192 -5.34 -2.73 -9.54
N ARG A 193 -4.36 -2.96 -10.42
CA ARG A 193 -4.35 -4.13 -11.32
C ARG A 193 -4.18 -5.41 -10.49
N PRO A 194 -5.02 -6.45 -10.70
CA PRO A 194 -4.85 -7.78 -10.15
C PRO A 194 -3.42 -8.31 -10.20
N GLY A 195 -2.95 -8.87 -9.07
CA GLY A 195 -1.75 -9.71 -9.07
C GLY A 195 -2.00 -11.08 -9.72
N ALA A 196 -0.93 -11.87 -9.91
CA ALA A 196 -1.02 -13.20 -10.52
C ALA A 196 -1.73 -14.26 -9.64
N ASP A 197 -1.89 -14.01 -8.34
CA ASP A 197 -2.51 -14.93 -7.38
C ASP A 197 -3.51 -14.19 -6.45
N PRO A 198 -4.66 -13.76 -6.99
CA PRO A 198 -5.58 -12.92 -6.24
C PRO A 198 -6.48 -13.73 -5.31
N THR A 199 -6.33 -13.52 -4.01
CA THR A 199 -7.36 -13.84 -3.01
C THR A 199 -8.27 -12.61 -2.87
N GLY A 200 -9.16 -12.43 -3.85
CA GLY A 200 -10.05 -11.28 -3.91
C GLY A 200 -11.32 -11.43 -3.06
N GLY A 201 -12.17 -10.42 -3.14
CA GLY A 201 -13.53 -10.46 -2.59
C GLY A 201 -13.69 -9.87 -1.20
N ALA A 202 -14.94 -9.56 -0.85
CA ALA A 202 -15.29 -8.86 0.39
C ALA A 202 -14.81 -9.59 1.66
N ASP A 203 -14.84 -10.93 1.67
CA ASP A 203 -14.38 -11.72 2.81
C ASP A 203 -12.87 -11.64 3.01
N SER A 204 -12.09 -11.67 1.93
CA SER A 204 -10.64 -11.47 1.96
C SER A 204 -10.28 -10.07 2.47
N VAL A 205 -11.05 -9.05 2.07
CA VAL A 205 -10.92 -7.68 2.60
C VAL A 205 -11.21 -7.63 4.09
N ARG A 206 -12.31 -8.24 4.56
CA ARG A 206 -12.65 -8.30 5.99
C ARG A 206 -11.57 -9.02 6.80
N ALA A 207 -11.07 -10.16 6.30
CA ALA A 207 -10.00 -10.92 6.94
C ALA A 207 -8.70 -10.10 7.05
N ALA A 208 -8.33 -9.38 5.99
CA ALA A 208 -7.17 -8.52 5.97
C ALA A 208 -7.31 -7.31 6.92
N LEU A 209 -8.49 -6.68 6.98
CA LEU A 209 -8.79 -5.61 7.95
C LEU A 209 -8.62 -6.11 9.38
N VAL A 210 -9.18 -7.28 9.70
CA VAL A 210 -9.09 -7.88 11.04
C VAL A 210 -7.65 -8.24 11.40
N ARG A 211 -6.87 -8.75 10.44
CA ARG A 211 -5.46 -9.06 10.63
C ARG A 211 -4.66 -7.82 11.00
N ASP A 212 -4.86 -6.70 10.28
CA ASP A 212 -4.00 -5.53 10.38
C ASP A 212 -4.47 -4.54 11.47
N PHE A 213 -5.77 -4.43 11.71
CA PHE A 213 -6.37 -3.46 12.65
C PHE A 213 -7.09 -4.09 13.84
N GLY A 214 -7.23 -5.42 13.88
CA GLY A 214 -8.02 -6.12 14.90
C GLY A 214 -9.51 -6.20 14.58
N ARG A 215 -10.26 -6.98 15.37
CA ARG A 215 -11.69 -7.27 15.11
C ARG A 215 -12.60 -6.05 15.26
N ASP A 216 -12.22 -5.10 16.10
CA ASP A 216 -13.05 -3.94 16.43
C ASP A 216 -13.17 -2.95 15.26
N VAL A 217 -12.29 -3.05 14.25
CA VAL A 217 -12.36 -2.23 13.03
C VAL A 217 -13.65 -2.45 12.24
N LEU A 218 -14.28 -3.62 12.37
CA LEU A 218 -15.52 -3.97 11.68
C LEU A 218 -16.77 -3.73 12.55
N GLN A 219 -16.61 -3.36 13.82
CA GLN A 219 -17.74 -3.13 14.72
C GLN A 219 -18.14 -1.65 14.70
N GLU A 220 -19.44 -1.37 14.70
CA GLU A 220 -19.92 -0.05 15.09
C GLU A 220 -19.60 0.15 16.58
N ALA A 221 -18.81 1.17 16.90
CA ALA A 221 -18.55 1.56 18.28
C ALA A 221 -19.86 2.10 18.91
N GLY A 222 -20.71 1.20 19.38
CA GLY A 222 -22.02 1.51 19.95
C GLY A 222 -22.72 0.35 20.68
N ALA A 223 -22.18 -0.88 20.63
CA ALA A 223 -22.68 -1.97 21.47
C ALA A 223 -21.95 -1.98 22.81
N GLU A 224 -22.43 -1.19 23.78
CA GLU A 224 -22.02 -1.34 25.18
C GLU A 224 -22.32 -2.78 25.63
N VAL A 225 -21.27 -3.49 26.06
CA VAL A 225 -21.39 -4.86 26.57
C VAL A 225 -21.99 -4.80 27.97
N GLY A 226 -23.32 -4.88 28.06
CA GLY A 226 -24.01 -5.21 29.29
C GLY A 226 -23.61 -6.61 29.74
N ALA A 227 -22.92 -6.70 30.88
CA ALA A 227 -22.55 -7.97 31.48
C ALA A 227 -23.81 -8.80 31.79
N GLY A 228 -23.95 -9.93 31.10
CA GLY A 228 -24.90 -10.98 31.44
C GLY A 228 -25.92 -11.32 30.36
N ALA A 229 -25.52 -12.10 29.35
CA ALA A 229 -26.41 -13.03 28.66
C ALA A 229 -25.60 -14.07 27.88
N THR A 230 -25.55 -15.30 28.39
CA THR A 230 -25.25 -16.51 27.62
C THR A 230 -26.35 -16.76 26.61
N THR A 231 -26.18 -16.26 25.38
CA THR A 231 -26.82 -16.78 24.18
C THR A 231 -25.93 -16.43 23.01
N SER A 232 -25.39 -17.45 22.32
CA SER A 232 -24.68 -17.27 21.05
C SER A 232 -25.54 -16.50 20.05
N PRO A 233 -25.12 -15.31 19.58
CA PRO A 233 -25.63 -14.77 18.33
C PRO A 233 -24.59 -15.10 17.26
N SER A 234 -25.01 -15.82 16.23
CA SER A 234 -24.28 -15.83 14.97
C SER A 234 -24.35 -14.39 14.41
N PRO A 235 -23.23 -13.66 14.24
CA PRO A 235 -23.32 -12.31 13.72
C PRO A 235 -23.53 -12.39 12.20
N SER A 236 -24.77 -12.16 11.76
CA SER A 236 -25.02 -11.71 10.39
C SER A 236 -24.67 -10.22 10.33
N PRO A 237 -23.69 -9.79 9.53
CA PRO A 237 -23.35 -8.38 9.42
C PRO A 237 -24.49 -7.66 8.69
N THR A 238 -25.15 -6.74 9.39
CA THR A 238 -26.01 -5.74 8.76
C THR A 238 -25.09 -4.75 8.03
N GLY A 239 -25.24 -4.61 6.72
CA GLY A 239 -24.34 -3.80 5.86
C GLY A 239 -23.98 -4.42 4.51
N ALA A 240 -24.69 -5.47 4.07
CA ALA A 240 -24.63 -5.92 2.69
C ALA A 240 -25.48 -5.01 1.81
N ASP A 241 -24.92 -3.89 1.37
CA ASP A 241 -25.48 -3.17 0.23
C ASP A 241 -25.29 -4.03 -1.04
N GLY A 242 -26.40 -4.63 -1.49
CA GLY A 242 -26.74 -4.92 -2.88
C GLY A 242 -26.06 -6.06 -3.62
N ASP A 243 -24.79 -6.39 -3.38
CA ASP A 243 -24.04 -7.24 -4.33
C ASP A 243 -22.99 -8.18 -3.72
N GLY A 244 -22.87 -8.24 -2.38
CA GLY A 244 -21.88 -9.07 -1.67
C GLY A 244 -20.40 -8.67 -1.88
N ARG A 245 -20.15 -7.66 -2.73
CA ARG A 245 -18.81 -7.14 -3.12
C ARG A 245 -18.38 -5.89 -2.36
N THR A 246 -19.27 -5.31 -1.57
CA THR A 246 -19.01 -4.08 -0.82
C THR A 246 -18.71 -4.39 0.64
N VAL A 247 -17.59 -3.86 1.13
CA VAL A 247 -17.25 -3.83 2.55
C VAL A 247 -17.34 -2.39 3.02
N THR A 248 -18.26 -2.15 3.96
CA THR A 248 -18.37 -0.89 4.68
C THR A 248 -17.63 -1.03 6.00
N VAL A 249 -16.72 -0.10 6.28
CA VAL A 249 -15.94 -0.03 7.52
C VAL A 249 -16.38 1.22 8.28
N PRO A 250 -17.01 1.09 9.45
CA PRO A 250 -17.44 2.23 10.22
C PRO A 250 -16.21 3.03 10.68
N VAL A 251 -16.29 4.36 10.60
CA VAL A 251 -15.35 5.26 11.25
C VAL A 251 -16.03 5.69 12.55
N PRO A 252 -15.59 5.18 13.72
CA PRO A 252 -16.27 5.44 14.99
C PRO A 252 -16.58 6.92 15.20
N THR A 253 -17.69 7.24 15.84
CA THR A 253 -18.04 8.62 16.23
C THR A 253 -17.55 8.90 17.67
N GLY A 254 -16.25 8.76 17.93
CA GLY A 254 -15.65 8.98 19.25
C GLY A 254 -14.31 9.71 19.23
N THR A 255 -13.72 10.02 20.38
CA THR A 255 -12.36 10.59 20.45
C THR A 255 -11.41 9.51 20.95
N THR A 256 -10.67 8.87 20.04
CA THR A 256 -9.53 8.04 20.45
C THR A 256 -8.34 8.98 20.70
N ALA A 257 -7.69 8.86 21.87
CA ALA A 257 -6.63 9.77 22.29
C ALA A 257 -5.59 10.01 21.18
N GLY A 258 -5.57 11.25 20.64
CA GLY A 258 -4.53 11.74 19.72
C GLY A 258 -4.82 11.67 18.22
N THR A 259 -5.87 10.97 17.75
CA THR A 259 -6.17 10.82 16.31
C THR A 259 -7.59 11.31 16.01
N THR A 260 -7.74 12.23 15.04
CA THR A 260 -9.08 12.66 14.62
C THR A 260 -9.81 11.51 13.93
N LEU A 261 -11.12 11.41 14.10
CA LEU A 261 -11.93 10.40 13.39
C LEU A 261 -11.72 10.45 11.88
N ARG A 262 -11.61 11.68 11.37
CA ARG A 262 -11.31 11.92 9.97
C ARG A 262 -10.01 11.26 9.54
N GLN A 263 -8.96 11.36 10.36
CA GLN A 263 -7.67 10.73 10.13
C GLN A 263 -7.77 9.20 10.13
N ARG A 264 -8.54 8.60 11.04
CA ARG A 264 -8.75 7.13 11.07
C ARG A 264 -9.38 6.62 9.78
N GLY A 265 -10.40 7.29 9.26
CA GLY A 265 -10.99 6.87 7.99
C GLY A 265 -10.04 7.05 6.79
N TRP A 266 -9.15 8.06 6.80
CA TRP A 266 -8.12 8.19 5.77
C TRP A 266 -7.04 7.12 5.86
N GLU A 267 -6.66 6.70 7.07
CA GLU A 267 -5.80 5.55 7.29
C GLU A 267 -6.41 4.27 6.68
N LEU A 268 -7.68 3.99 6.96
CA LEU A 268 -8.40 2.83 6.42
C LEU A 268 -8.56 2.91 4.89
N ALA A 269 -8.87 4.09 4.36
CA ALA A 269 -9.01 4.31 2.92
C ALA A 269 -7.68 4.11 2.18
N HIS A 270 -6.57 4.66 2.68
CA HIS A 270 -5.25 4.45 2.08
C HIS A 270 -4.74 3.02 2.27
N TRP A 271 -5.04 2.37 3.39
CA TRP A 271 -4.78 0.94 3.56
C TRP A 271 -5.49 0.10 2.49
N ALA A 272 -6.75 0.42 2.20
CA ALA A 272 -7.52 -0.29 1.18
C ALA A 272 -6.93 -0.08 -0.22
N VAL A 273 -6.50 1.14 -0.55
CA VAL A 273 -5.81 1.42 -1.81
C VAL A 273 -4.46 0.70 -1.89
N ALA A 274 -3.66 0.70 -0.82
CA ALA A 274 -2.38 -0.01 -0.79
C ALA A 274 -2.53 -1.54 -0.99
N ASN A 275 -3.66 -2.10 -0.55
CA ASN A 275 -3.99 -3.52 -0.71
C ASN A 275 -4.75 -3.84 -2.01
N SER A 276 -4.99 -2.85 -2.89
CA SER A 276 -5.95 -3.02 -3.97
C SER A 276 -5.62 -4.13 -4.96
N SER A 277 -4.34 -4.27 -5.32
CA SER A 277 -3.89 -5.32 -6.23
C SER A 277 -3.98 -6.72 -5.61
N ALA A 278 -3.72 -6.84 -4.31
CA ALA A 278 -3.72 -8.11 -3.59
C ALA A 278 -5.15 -8.60 -3.30
N LEU A 279 -6.08 -7.67 -3.03
CA LEU A 279 -7.45 -7.96 -2.59
C LEU A 279 -8.51 -7.71 -3.67
N HIS A 280 -8.10 -7.40 -4.90
CA HIS A 280 -9.01 -7.01 -6.00
C HIS A 280 -9.93 -5.84 -5.64
N ILE A 281 -9.43 -4.82 -4.95
CA ILE A 281 -10.25 -3.63 -4.65
C ILE A 281 -10.25 -2.73 -5.88
N VAL A 282 -11.45 -2.47 -6.41
CA VAL A 282 -11.65 -1.66 -7.61
C VAL A 282 -12.08 -0.23 -7.31
N ARG A 283 -12.60 0.01 -6.10
CA ARG A 283 -13.05 1.34 -5.66
C ARG A 283 -12.95 1.48 -4.16
N VAL A 284 -12.51 2.65 -3.71
CA VAL A 284 -12.52 3.07 -2.31
C VAL A 284 -13.11 4.47 -2.23
N SER A 285 -14.05 4.70 -1.33
CA SER A 285 -14.65 6.02 -1.11
C SER A 285 -14.71 6.38 0.36
N TYR A 286 -14.32 7.62 0.66
CA TYR A 286 -14.33 8.20 2.00
C TYR A 286 -14.27 9.73 1.93
N ALA A 287 -14.94 10.41 2.85
CA ALA A 287 -14.94 11.87 3.00
C ALA A 287 -15.22 12.65 1.70
N GLY A 288 -16.20 12.18 0.93
CA GLY A 288 -16.60 12.77 -0.36
C GLY A 288 -15.57 12.61 -1.47
N ARG A 289 -14.56 11.76 -1.27
CA ARG A 289 -13.54 11.41 -2.27
C ARG A 289 -13.67 9.95 -2.68
N GLN A 290 -13.27 9.65 -3.90
CA GLN A 290 -13.26 8.30 -4.45
C GLN A 290 -11.97 8.05 -5.23
N TRP A 291 -11.35 6.91 -4.94
CA TRP A 291 -10.32 6.28 -5.74
C TRP A 291 -10.94 5.11 -6.53
N THR A 292 -10.48 4.92 -7.76
CA THR A 292 -10.91 3.85 -8.66
C THR A 292 -9.67 3.21 -9.29
N ALA A 293 -9.59 1.88 -9.27
CA ALA A 293 -8.51 1.14 -9.91
C ALA A 293 -8.40 1.44 -11.41
N GLY A 294 -7.19 1.36 -11.94
CA GLY A 294 -6.86 1.64 -13.34
C GLY A 294 -6.70 3.12 -13.66
N ASN A 295 -6.93 4.01 -12.69
CA ASN A 295 -6.68 5.44 -12.84
C ASN A 295 -5.32 5.80 -12.21
N THR A 296 -4.34 6.09 -13.06
CA THR A 296 -2.91 6.17 -12.68
C THR A 296 -2.45 7.58 -12.34
N ASP A 297 -3.31 8.59 -12.42
CA ASP A 297 -2.93 10.00 -12.28
C ASP A 297 -2.83 10.47 -10.81
N SER A 298 -2.80 9.54 -9.85
CA SER A 298 -2.82 9.86 -8.40
C SER A 298 -4.04 10.66 -7.92
N GLU A 299 -5.10 10.73 -8.74
CA GLU A 299 -6.25 11.59 -8.43
C GLU A 299 -7.39 10.86 -7.72
N TRP A 300 -7.53 11.16 -6.43
CA TRP A 300 -8.79 10.98 -5.71
C TRP A 300 -9.83 12.01 -6.19
N ARG A 301 -10.87 11.55 -6.87
CA ARG A 301 -11.91 12.41 -7.43
C ARG A 301 -12.98 12.73 -6.38
N ARG A 302 -13.70 13.84 -6.56
CA ARG A 302 -14.93 14.06 -5.77
C ARG A 302 -15.94 12.96 -6.11
N ALA A 303 -16.45 12.29 -5.09
CA ALA A 303 -17.54 11.34 -5.27
C ALA A 303 -18.78 12.10 -5.74
N THR A 304 -19.48 11.60 -6.76
CA THR A 304 -20.81 12.08 -7.11
C THR A 304 -21.75 11.74 -5.95
N ALA A 305 -22.50 12.71 -5.43
CA ALA A 305 -23.42 12.47 -4.32
C ALA A 305 -24.37 11.32 -4.66
N ASP A 306 -24.36 10.26 -3.84
CA ASP A 306 -25.38 9.22 -3.94
C ASP A 306 -26.75 9.84 -3.64
N LYS A 307 -27.74 9.51 -4.46
CA LYS A 307 -29.14 9.97 -4.29
C LYS A 307 -29.79 9.45 -3.00
N SER A 308 -29.10 8.57 -2.27
CA SER A 308 -29.46 8.08 -0.93
C SER A 308 -28.94 9.05 0.13
N GLY A 309 -29.67 10.14 0.39
CA GLY A 309 -29.29 11.21 1.30
C GLY A 309 -29.26 10.86 2.81
N SER A 310 -28.74 9.69 3.22
CA SER A 310 -28.79 9.22 4.62
C SER A 310 -27.44 9.00 5.30
N VAL A 311 -26.32 8.81 4.57
CA VAL A 311 -25.01 8.54 5.20
C VAL A 311 -24.09 9.75 5.11
N LYS A 312 -23.56 10.20 6.25
CA LYS A 312 -22.55 11.27 6.29
C LYS A 312 -21.28 10.78 5.57
N PRO A 313 -20.69 11.56 4.66
CA PRO A 313 -19.55 11.12 3.84
C PRO A 313 -18.30 10.74 4.64
N ASP A 314 -18.22 11.15 5.90
CA ASP A 314 -17.07 10.93 6.80
C ASP A 314 -17.34 9.82 7.84
N ALA A 315 -18.51 9.18 7.81
CA ALA A 315 -18.92 8.19 8.82
C ALA A 315 -18.44 6.75 8.51
N GLU A 316 -18.13 6.46 7.26
CA GLU A 316 -17.73 5.12 6.84
C GLU A 316 -16.74 5.16 5.67
N VAL A 317 -15.84 4.17 5.62
CA VAL A 317 -15.04 3.88 4.43
C VAL A 317 -15.75 2.77 3.67
N ARG A 318 -16.09 3.03 2.41
CA ARG A 318 -16.71 2.03 1.52
C ARG A 318 -15.65 1.49 0.56
N ILE A 319 -15.47 0.17 0.59
CA ILE A 319 -14.50 -0.58 -0.21
C ILE A 319 -15.27 -1.53 -1.12
N VAL A 320 -15.04 -1.46 -2.43
CA VAL A 320 -15.71 -2.33 -3.41
C VAL A 320 -14.68 -3.23 -4.08
N THR A 321 -14.93 -4.53 -4.07
CA THR A 321 -14.09 -5.51 -4.76
C THR A 321 -14.58 -5.78 -6.18
N GLY A 322 -13.64 -6.11 -7.07
CA GLY A 322 -13.91 -6.61 -8.42
C GLY A 322 -14.53 -8.00 -8.40
N GLN A 323 -14.86 -8.49 -9.60
CA GLN A 323 -15.26 -9.88 -9.82
C GLN A 323 -14.05 -10.80 -9.84
#